data_AF-A0A7Y5T9J0-F1
#
_entry.id   AF-A0A7Y5T9J0-F1
#
_cell.length_a   1.000
_cell.length_b   1.000
_cell.length_c   1.000
_cell.angle_alpha   90.00
_cell.angle_beta   90.00
_cell.angle_gamma   90.00
#
_symmetry.space_group_name_H-M   'P 1'
#
loop_
_entity.id
_entity.type
_entity.pdbx_description
1 polymer ?
#
loop_
_entity_poly.entity_id
_entity_poly.type
_entity_poly.pdbx_seq_one_letter_code
_entity_poly.pdbx_strand_id
1 'polypeptide(L)' 'MSGSDDAAEPQRPPLFVINGDATPEEIAALTAVLQGLAAAGAEPPARPARSEWAHPRRSLRTPLPHGAGGWRASSLP' A
#
# COMPACT_ATOMS: atom_id res chain seq x y z
N MET A 1 40.81 33.02 -17.07
CA MET A 1 39.39 32.66 -17.23
C MET A 1 39.09 31.56 -16.22
N SER A 2 38.86 31.92 -14.95
CA SER A 2 38.55 30.95 -13.90
C SER A 2 37.08 30.57 -14.01
N GLY A 3 36.80 29.34 -14.44
CA GLY A 3 35.49 28.71 -14.28
C GLY A 3 35.49 28.02 -12.92
N SER A 4 34.70 28.56 -11.99
CA SER A 4 34.50 27.99 -10.67
C SER A 4 33.90 26.59 -10.79
N ASP A 5 34.49 25.67 -10.03
CA ASP A 5 34.01 24.31 -9.82
C ASP A 5 32.71 24.40 -9.00
N ASP A 6 31.57 24.25 -9.69
CA ASP A 6 30.25 24.17 -9.07
C ASP A 6 30.14 22.75 -8.48
N ALA A 7 30.80 22.55 -7.34
CA ALA A 7 30.77 21.30 -6.60
C ALA A 7 29.34 21.08 -6.09
N ALA A 8 28.57 20.30 -6.84
CA ALA A 8 27.25 19.84 -6.45
C ALA A 8 27.35 19.04 -5.14
N GLU A 9 27.08 19.70 -4.02
CA GLU A 9 26.89 19.08 -2.72
C GLU A 9 25.85 17.95 -2.84
N PRO A 10 26.14 16.73 -2.35
CA PRO A 10 25.19 15.63 -2.40
C PRO A 10 24.00 15.97 -1.50
N GLN A 11 22.88 16.35 -2.12
CA GLN A 11 21.60 16.63 -1.47
C GLN A 11 21.13 15.36 -0.74
N ARG A 12 21.42 15.28 0.56
CA ARG A 12 20.95 14.19 1.41
C ARG A 12 19.42 14.29 1.48
N PRO A 13 18.66 13.25 1.06
CA PRO A 13 17.22 13.27 1.20
C PRO A 13 16.86 13.47 2.68
N PRO A 14 15.82 14.26 3.01
CA PRO A 14 15.45 14.56 4.40
C PRO A 14 14.79 13.33 5.02
N LEU A 15 15.62 12.35 5.38
CA LEU A 15 15.19 11.12 6.01
C LEU A 15 15.26 11.34 7.52
N PHE A 16 14.09 11.45 8.13
CA PHE A 16 13.96 11.60 9.58
C PHE A 16 13.66 10.23 10.19
N VAL A 17 14.46 9.84 11.17
CA VAL A 17 14.16 8.69 12.03
C VAL A 17 13.44 9.22 13.25
N ILE A 18 12.15 8.92 13.36
CA ILE A 18 11.36 9.24 14.55
C ILE A 18 11.43 8.03 15.47
N ASN A 19 12.14 8.16 16.58
CA ASN A 19 12.10 7.17 17.67
C ASN A 19 11.01 7.61 18.66
N GLY A 20 10.02 6.77 18.90
CA GLY A 20 8.99 7.01 19.91
C GLY A 20 9.45 6.48 21.28
N ASP A 21 9.26 7.29 22.32
CA ASP A 21 9.51 6.96 23.73
C ASP A 21 8.20 6.68 24.51
N ALA A 22 7.12 6.37 23.78
CA ALA A 22 5.83 6.05 24.38
C ALA A 22 5.94 4.85 25.33
N THR A 23 5.32 5.01 26.49
CA THR A 23 5.24 3.98 27.53
C THR A 23 4.36 2.80 27.07
N PRO A 24 4.55 1.58 27.63
CA PRO A 24 3.68 0.46 27.35
C PRO A 24 2.19 0.76 27.58
N GLU A 25 1.89 1.54 28.61
CA GLU A 25 0.53 1.97 28.97
C GLU A 25 -0.08 2.88 27.91
N GLU A 26 0.70 3.82 27.35
CA GLU A 26 0.25 4.70 26.28
C GLU A 26 -0.01 3.94 24.98
N ILE A 27 0.85 2.98 24.64
CA ILE A 27 0.63 2.09 23.49
C ILE A 27 -0.66 1.29 23.70
N ALA A 28 -0.88 0.76 24.90
CA ALA A 28 -2.10 0.02 25.23
C ALA A 28 -3.36 0.90 25.10
N ALA A 29 -3.31 2.13 25.61
CA ALA A 29 -4.41 3.08 25.52
C ALA A 29 -4.75 3.43 24.07
N LEU A 30 -3.75 3.76 23.24
CA LEU A 30 -3.95 4.06 21.83
C LEU A 30 -4.51 2.85 21.06
N THR A 31 -3.98 1.66 21.34
CA THR A 31 -4.48 0.42 20.73
C THR A 31 -5.94 0.18 21.11
N ALA A 32 -6.30 0.33 22.38
CA ALA A 32 -7.68 0.16 22.84
C ALA A 32 -8.64 1.14 22.15
N VAL A 33 -8.25 2.40 21.97
CA VAL A 33 -9.04 3.40 21.24
C VAL A 33 -9.21 2.99 19.76
N LEU A 34 -8.13 2.60 19.08
CA LEU A 34 -8.20 2.17 17.68
C LEU A 34 -9.09 0.94 17.49
N GLN A 35 -9.01 -0.03 18.40
CA GLN A 35 -9.88 -1.20 18.36
C GLN A 35 -11.35 -0.83 18.59
N GLY A 36 -11.63 0.10 19.51
CA GLY A 36 -12.98 0.63 19.73
C GLY A 36 -13.55 1.32 18.48
N LEU A 37 -12.74 2.14 17.81
CA LEU A 37 -13.13 2.79 16.56
C LEU A 37 -13.37 1.78 15.43
N ALA A 38 -12.49 0.78 15.29
CA ALA A 38 -12.64 -0.27 14.28
C ALA A 38 -13.90 -1.10 14.50
N ALA A 39 -14.24 -1.40 15.77
CA ALA A 39 -15.45 -2.13 16.12
C ALA A 39 -16.73 -1.32 15.85
N ALA A 40 -16.70 0.01 16.05
CA ALA A 40 -17.84 0.88 15.82
C ALA A 40 -18.19 1.07 14.33
N GLY A 41 -17.22 0.89 13.42
CA GLY A 41 -17.39 1.05 11.98
C GLY A 41 -17.50 -0.26 11.18
N ALA A 42 -17.70 -1.40 11.85
CA ALA A 42 -17.73 -2.70 11.19
C ALA A 42 -19.04 -2.89 10.38
N GLU A 43 -19.02 -2.47 9.12
CA GLU A 43 -19.98 -2.93 8.11
C GLU A 43 -19.87 -4.47 8.01
N PRO A 44 -21.00 -5.21 7.86
CA PRO A 44 -20.94 -6.65 7.61
C PRO A 44 -19.96 -6.96 6.49
N PRO A 45 -19.19 -8.07 6.59
CA PRO A 45 -18.19 -8.39 5.59
C PRO A 45 -18.86 -8.43 4.23
N ALA A 46 -18.46 -7.51 3.35
CA ALA A 46 -18.91 -7.51 1.96
C ALA A 46 -18.63 -8.90 1.40
N ARG A 47 -19.58 -9.46 0.63
CA ARG A 47 -19.38 -10.75 -0.01
C ARG A 47 -18.03 -10.72 -0.73
N PRO A 48 -17.11 -11.65 -0.44
CA PRO A 48 -15.79 -11.60 -1.05
C PRO A 48 -15.97 -11.56 -2.56
N ALA A 49 -15.29 -10.60 -3.20
CA ALA A 49 -15.24 -10.58 -4.65
C ALA A 49 -14.79 -11.96 -5.13
N ARG A 50 -15.44 -12.50 -6.16
CA ARG A 50 -14.97 -13.77 -6.74
C ARG A 50 -13.53 -13.55 -7.19
N SER A 51 -12.62 -14.40 -6.72
CA SER A 51 -11.23 -14.31 -7.15
C SER A 51 -11.15 -14.52 -8.65
N GLU A 52 -10.56 -13.55 -9.35
CA GLU A 52 -10.30 -13.66 -10.78
C GLU A 52 -9.26 -14.74 -11.10
N TRP A 53 -8.44 -15.14 -10.10
CA TRP A 53 -7.47 -16.23 -10.22
C TRP A 53 -8.13 -17.60 -10.30
N ALA A 54 -9.24 -17.79 -9.57
CA ALA A 54 -10.02 -19.03 -9.59
C ALA A 54 -11.02 -19.09 -10.75
N HIS A 55 -11.05 -18.08 -11.64
CA HIS A 55 -12.03 -18.01 -12.70
C HIS A 55 -11.79 -19.12 -13.76
N PRO A 56 -12.78 -19.99 -14.09
CA PRO A 56 -12.59 -21.13 -15.00
C PRO A 56 -12.03 -20.77 -16.39
N ARG A 57 -12.31 -19.55 -16.87
CA ARG A 57 -11.73 -18.98 -18.11
C ARG A 57 -10.20 -19.01 -18.15
N ARG A 58 -9.51 -19.06 -17.01
CA ARG A 58 -8.05 -19.19 -16.92
C ARG A 58 -7.54 -20.61 -17.12
N SER A 59 -8.39 -21.62 -16.94
CA SER A 59 -8.08 -23.02 -17.29
C SER A 59 -8.08 -23.25 -18.81
N LEU A 60 -8.57 -22.27 -19.58
CA LEU A 60 -8.58 -22.28 -21.04
C LEU A 60 -7.57 -21.27 -21.55
N ARG A 61 -6.86 -21.61 -22.63
CA ARG A 61 -5.93 -20.69 -23.29
C ARG A 61 -6.75 -19.67 -24.09
N THR A 62 -6.82 -18.43 -23.62
CA THR A 62 -7.44 -17.30 -24.33
C THR A 62 -6.37 -16.32 -24.84
N PRO A 63 -6.57 -15.68 -26.00
CA PRO A 63 -5.74 -14.55 -26.41
C PRO A 63 -5.78 -13.44 -25.36
N LEU A 64 -4.62 -12.81 -25.11
CA LEU A 64 -4.53 -11.68 -24.18
C LEU A 64 -5.14 -10.43 -24.84
N PRO A 65 -6.11 -9.75 -24.19
CA PRO A 65 -6.69 -8.53 -24.75
C PRO A 65 -5.65 -7.41 -24.78
N HIS A 66 -5.40 -6.87 -25.96
CA HIS A 66 -4.61 -5.65 -26.15
C HIS A 66 -5.57 -4.45 -26.07
N GLY A 67 -5.46 -3.64 -25.03
CA GLY A 67 -6.31 -2.46 -24.86
C GLY A 67 -6.57 -2.08 -23.41
N ALA A 68 -7.34 -1.00 -23.21
CA ALA A 68 -7.71 -0.50 -21.90
C ALA A 68 -8.41 -1.61 -21.09
N GLY A 69 -7.88 -1.92 -19.90
CA GLY A 69 -8.36 -3.01 -19.04
C GLY A 69 -7.51 -4.28 -19.11
N GLY A 70 -6.79 -4.55 -20.21
CA GLY A 70 -5.96 -5.75 -20.34
C GLY A 70 -4.79 -5.80 -19.36
N TRP A 71 -4.07 -4.67 -19.21
CA TRP A 71 -3.03 -4.53 -18.18
C TRP A 71 -3.59 -4.37 -16.77
N ARG A 72 -4.78 -3.79 -16.60
CA ARG A 72 -5.38 -3.62 -15.26
C ARG A 72 -5.87 -4.94 -14.66
N ALA A 73 -6.22 -5.90 -15.51
CA ALA A 73 -6.64 -7.23 -15.07
C ALA A 73 -5.49 -8.08 -14.48
N SER A 74 -4.22 -7.68 -14.66
CA SER A 74 -3.08 -8.42 -14.08
C SER A 74 -2.87 -8.15 -12.58
N SER A 75 -3.37 -7.02 -12.07
CA SER A 75 -3.18 -6.58 -10.68
C SER A 75 -4.42 -6.74 -9.80
N LEU A 76 -5.50 -7.35 -10.29
CA LEU A 76 -6.72 -7.62 -9.52
C LEU A 76 -6.67 -9.05 -8.90
N PRO A 77 -7.17 -9.25 -7.66
CA PRO A 77 -7.24 -10.54 -6.99
C PRO A 77 -8.39 -11.46 -7.47
#